data_AF-A0AAF0UTP0-F1
#
_entry.id   AF-A0AAF0UTP0-F1
#
_cell.length_a   1.000
_cell.length_b   1.000
_cell.length_c   1.000
_cell.angle_alpha   90.00
_cell.angle_beta   90.00
_cell.angle_gamma   90.00
#
_symmetry.space_group_name_H-M   'P 1'
#
loop_
_entity.id
_entity.type
_entity.pdbx_description
1 polymer ?
#
loop_
_entity_poly.entity_id
_entity_poly.type
_entity_poly.pdbx_seq_one_letter_code
_entity_poly.pdbx_strand_id
1 'polypeptide(L)'
;MVDQRPLLSMKKTFFYNLFPSKVEEEACKVKNTPHVVTRELVEIRDLYPAPKIDLQNPWPIKKSIAHDEIVVGMLMIPLFEMFEYILRYWTLDTAKTLENDCSVCVDM
;
A
#
# COMPACT_ATOMS: atom_id res chain seq x y z
N MET A 1 18.56 -14.96 -28.29
CA MET A 1 18.36 -14.77 -26.85
C MET A 1 17.87 -13.35 -26.67
N VAL A 2 16.58 -13.17 -26.35
CA VAL A 2 15.98 -11.84 -26.21
C VAL A 2 16.51 -11.23 -24.93
N ASP A 3 17.17 -10.10 -25.09
CA ASP A 3 17.72 -9.24 -24.06
C ASP A 3 16.58 -8.73 -23.17
N GLN A 4 16.17 -9.54 -22.19
CA GLN A 4 15.21 -9.15 -21.17
C GLN A 4 15.93 -8.23 -20.21
N ARG A 5 16.11 -6.95 -20.58
CA ARG A 5 16.11 -5.90 -19.56
C ARG A 5 14.82 -6.12 -18.77
N PRO A 6 14.86 -6.47 -17.47
CA PRO A 6 13.65 -6.59 -16.71
C PRO A 6 13.00 -5.21 -16.78
N LEU A 7 11.85 -5.14 -17.45
CA LEU A 7 11.04 -3.92 -17.42
C LEU A 7 10.81 -3.65 -15.94
N LEU A 8 11.49 -2.62 -15.41
CA LEU A 8 11.38 -2.21 -14.01
C LEU A 8 9.90 -1.99 -13.76
N SER A 9 9.27 -2.95 -13.07
CA SER A 9 7.83 -2.92 -12.86
C SER A 9 7.48 -1.78 -11.91
N MET A 10 6.28 -1.22 -12.03
CA MET A 10 5.81 -0.21 -11.10
C MET A 10 5.31 -0.88 -9.81
N LYS A 11 5.58 -0.25 -8.67
CA LYS A 11 4.97 -0.62 -7.39
C LYS A 11 4.48 0.61 -6.66
N LYS A 12 3.50 0.40 -5.78
CA LYS A 12 2.97 1.46 -4.92
C LYS A 12 3.69 1.41 -3.58
N THR A 13 3.83 2.57 -2.94
CA THR A 13 4.41 2.68 -1.61
C THR A 13 3.91 3.95 -0.95
N PHE A 14 3.96 4.00 0.38
CA PHE A 14 3.79 5.26 1.10
C PHE A 14 5.04 6.11 1.01
N PHE A 15 4.86 7.39 0.69
CA PHE A 15 5.84 8.43 0.87
C PHE A 15 5.46 9.24 2.12
N TYR A 16 6.39 9.41 3.05
CA TYR A 16 6.15 10.11 4.31
C TYR A 16 6.73 11.52 4.26
N ASN A 17 5.87 12.51 4.46
CA ASN A 17 6.25 13.91 4.59
C ASN A 17 6.62 14.19 6.05
N LEU A 18 7.84 13.78 6.43
CA LEU A 18 8.33 13.93 7.80
C LEU A 18 8.68 15.37 8.17
N PHE A 19 9.09 16.15 7.18
CA PHE A 19 9.52 17.53 7.36
C PHE A 19 8.47 18.48 6.79
N PRO A 20 7.94 19.41 7.60
CA PRO A 20 7.04 20.43 7.10
C PRO A 20 7.77 21.36 6.13
N SER A 21 7.03 21.90 5.17
CA SER A 21 7.50 23.06 4.43
C SER A 21 7.61 24.29 5.35
N LYS A 22 8.41 25.28 4.95
CA LYS A 22 8.58 26.53 5.72
C LYS A 22 7.23 27.21 6.06
N VAL A 23 6.30 27.18 5.10
CA VAL A 23 4.96 27.78 5.26
C VAL A 23 4.15 27.02 6.32
N GLU A 24 4.20 25.69 6.31
CA GLU A 24 3.50 24.85 7.30
C GLU A 24 4.10 24.98 8.69
N GLU A 25 5.43 25.06 8.80
CA GLU A 25 6.12 25.27 10.07
C GLU A 25 5.71 26.60 10.71
N GLU A 26 5.70 27.69 9.94
CA GLU A 26 5.25 29.00 10.39
C GLU A 26 3.77 28.99 10.80
N ALA A 27 2.91 28.31 10.03
CA ALA A 27 1.49 28.16 10.39
C ALA A 27 1.28 27.34 11.68
N CYS A 28 2.06 26.29 11.89
CA CYS A 28 2.03 25.49 13.13
C CYS A 28 2.46 26.31 14.35
N LYS A 29 3.49 27.16 14.19
CA LYS A 29 3.95 28.10 15.22
C LYS A 29 2.85 29.11 15.60
N VAL A 30 2.18 29.69 14.59
CA VAL A 30 1.07 30.64 14.83
C VAL A 30 -0.10 29.98 15.55
N LYS A 31 -0.41 28.71 15.20
CA LYS A 31 -1.53 27.96 15.78
C LYS A 31 -1.20 27.27 17.11
N ASN A 32 0.07 27.26 17.56
CA ASN A 32 0.55 26.46 18.70
C ASN A 32 0.19 24.96 18.59
N THR A 33 0.19 24.41 17.38
CA THR A 33 -0.12 23.00 17.13
C THR A 33 1.12 22.24 16.66
N PRO A 34 1.35 21.00 17.14
CA PRO A 34 2.44 20.17 16.64
C PRO A 34 2.21 19.80 15.17
N HIS A 35 3.31 19.64 14.42
CA HIS A 35 3.24 19.18 13.04
C HIS A 35 2.73 17.74 12.98
N VAL A 36 1.72 17.51 12.15
CA VAL A 36 1.17 16.18 11.89
C VAL A 36 1.85 15.64 10.64
N VAL A 37 2.58 14.54 10.80
CA VAL A 37 3.21 13.83 9.68
C VAL A 37 2.12 13.32 8.76
N THR A 38 2.20 13.71 7.48
CA THR A 38 1.33 13.18 6.44
C THR A 38 2.05 12.10 5.65
N ARG A 39 1.28 11.22 5.04
CA ARG A 39 1.77 10.26 4.05
C ARG A 39 0.87 10.32 2.84
N GLU A 40 1.42 9.91 1.71
CA GLU A 40 0.66 9.74 0.47
C GLU A 40 1.07 8.46 -0.24
N LEU A 41 0.10 7.81 -0.89
CA LEU A 41 0.39 6.68 -1.77
C LEU A 41 0.97 7.17 -3.11
N VAL A 42 2.18 6.72 -3.42
CA VAL A 42 2.90 7.04 -4.66
C VAL A 42 3.22 5.78 -5.45
N GLU A 43 3.42 5.93 -6.76
CA GLU A 43 3.90 4.86 -7.62
C GLU A 43 5.38 5.09 -7.98
N ILE A 44 6.21 4.07 -7.75
CA ILE A 44 7.66 4.11 -7.95
C ILE A 44 8.11 2.96 -8.85
N ARG A 45 9.28 3.12 -9.47
CA ARG A 45 9.96 2.02 -10.15
C ARG A 45 10.47 1.02 -9.13
N ASP A 46 10.12 -0.25 -9.29
CA ASP A 46 10.65 -1.31 -8.46
C ASP A 46 11.98 -1.84 -9.01
N LEU A 47 12.86 -2.22 -8.09
CA LEU A 47 14.15 -2.85 -8.39
C LEU A 47 13.98 -4.33 -8.71
N TYR A 48 12.93 -4.95 -8.17
CA TYR A 48 12.64 -6.36 -8.35
C TYR A 48 11.54 -6.57 -9.41
N PRO A 49 11.58 -7.70 -10.13
CA PRO A 49 10.50 -8.05 -11.04
C PRO A 49 9.20 -8.25 -10.24
N ALA A 50 8.07 -7.90 -10.87
CA ALA A 50 6.77 -8.16 -10.27
C ALA A 50 6.59 -9.67 -10.00
N PRO A 51 5.94 -10.05 -8.87
CA PRO A 51 5.53 -11.41 -8.64
C PRO A 51 4.75 -11.93 -9.83
N LYS A 52 5.05 -13.17 -10.26
CA LYS A 52 4.30 -13.82 -11.33
C LYS A 52 3.14 -14.58 -10.70
N ILE A 53 1.93 -14.32 -11.21
CA ILE A 53 0.75 -15.10 -10.84
C ILE A 53 0.82 -16.41 -11.64
N ASP A 54 1.17 -17.50 -10.98
CA ASP A 54 1.16 -18.83 -11.56
C ASP A 54 -0.25 -19.40 -11.49
N LEU A 55 -0.89 -19.61 -12.65
CA LEU A 55 -2.23 -20.19 -12.72
C LEU A 55 -2.25 -21.68 -12.36
N GLN A 56 -1.11 -22.38 -12.48
CA GLN A 56 -0.99 -23.78 -12.06
C GLN A 56 -0.73 -23.93 -10.55
N ASN A 57 -0.29 -22.85 -9.91
CA ASN A 57 -0.15 -22.76 -8.46
C ASN A 57 -0.79 -21.45 -7.95
N PRO A 58 -2.14 -21.38 -7.94
CA PRO A 58 -2.89 -20.14 -7.73
C PRO A 58 -2.82 -19.59 -6.30
N TRP A 59 -2.05 -20.21 -5.40
CA TRP A 59 -1.97 -19.84 -3.97
C TRP A 59 -0.61 -19.26 -3.55
N PRO A 60 -0.12 -18.17 -4.17
CA PRO A 60 1.13 -17.53 -3.75
C PRO A 60 0.97 -16.81 -2.40
N ILE A 61 -0.23 -16.33 -2.08
CA ILE A 61 -0.56 -15.70 -0.80
C ILE A 61 -1.39 -16.68 0.02
N LYS A 62 -0.91 -17.04 1.22
CA LYS A 62 -1.67 -17.82 2.18
C LYS A 62 -1.68 -17.09 3.51
N LYS A 63 -2.87 -16.88 4.05
CA LYS A 63 -3.06 -16.28 5.36
C LYS A 63 -3.97 -17.16 6.19
N SER A 64 -3.53 -17.52 7.39
CA SER A 64 -4.40 -18.11 8.41
C SER A 64 -5.34 -17.02 8.95
N ILE A 65 -6.64 -17.27 8.91
CA ILE A 65 -7.63 -16.37 9.51
C ILE A 65 -7.60 -16.56 11.02
N ALA A 66 -7.42 -15.48 11.76
CA ALA A 66 -7.43 -15.52 13.22
C ALA A 66 -8.86 -15.42 13.78
N HIS A 67 -9.10 -15.94 14.98
CA HIS A 67 -10.44 -15.99 15.57
C HIS A 67 -11.07 -14.61 15.74
N ASP A 68 -10.28 -13.61 16.10
CA ASP A 68 -10.68 -12.20 16.20
C ASP A 68 -11.17 -11.64 14.87
N GLU A 69 -10.54 -11.99 13.75
CA GLU A 69 -10.96 -11.55 12.41
C GLU A 69 -12.33 -12.12 12.03
N ILE A 70 -12.61 -13.36 12.46
CA ILE A 70 -13.92 -14.01 12.28
C ILE A 70 -14.98 -13.29 13.11
N VAL A 71 -14.67 -12.99 14.38
CA VAL A 71 -15.59 -12.32 15.31
C VAL A 71 -15.90 -10.89 14.87
N VAL A 72 -14.90 -10.17 14.39
CA VAL A 72 -15.04 -8.77 13.93
C VAL A 72 -15.63 -8.71 12.51
N GLY A 73 -15.55 -9.79 11.74
CA GLY A 73 -15.99 -9.83 10.34
C GLY A 73 -15.10 -9.00 9.41
N MET A 74 -13.84 -8.77 9.78
CA MET A 74 -12.87 -8.00 9.00
C MET A 74 -11.59 -8.80 8.79
N LEU A 75 -11.16 -8.90 7.53
CA LEU A 75 -9.90 -9.55 7.17
C LEU A 75 -8.75 -8.53 7.16
N MET A 76 -7.82 -8.66 8.11
CA MET A 76 -6.64 -7.79 8.18
C MET A 76 -5.54 -8.30 7.25
N ILE A 77 -5.31 -7.62 6.13
CA ILE A 77 -4.24 -8.01 5.21
C ILE A 77 -2.91 -7.40 5.68
N PRO A 78 -1.84 -8.19 5.86
CA PRO A 78 -0.53 -7.65 6.21
C PRO A 78 -0.06 -6.62 5.19
N LEU A 79 0.60 -5.55 5.66
CA LEU A 79 1.08 -4.45 4.83
C LEU A 79 1.89 -4.96 3.62
N PHE A 80 2.83 -5.88 3.86
CA PHE A 80 3.66 -6.44 2.80
C PHE A 80 2.81 -7.13 1.71
N GLU A 81 1.88 -8.00 2.11
CA GLU A 81 1.03 -8.74 1.18
C GLU A 81 0.14 -7.80 0.35
N MET A 82 -0.43 -6.79 1.02
CA MET A 82 -1.25 -5.77 0.38
C MET A 82 -0.47 -5.01 -0.69
N PHE A 83 0.75 -4.57 -0.38
CA PHE A 83 1.55 -3.76 -1.29
C PHE A 83 2.13 -4.58 -2.46
N GLU A 84 2.67 -5.77 -2.17
CA GLU A 84 3.37 -6.57 -3.16
C GLU A 84 2.46 -7.37 -4.07
N TYR A 85 1.32 -7.84 -3.56
CA TYR A 85 0.47 -8.77 -4.32
C TYR A 85 -0.94 -8.24 -4.63
N ILE A 86 -1.40 -7.16 -4.00
CA ILE A 86 -2.73 -6.57 -4.27
C ILE A 86 -2.57 -5.23 -5.00
N LEU A 87 -2.08 -4.21 -4.30
CA LEU A 87 -1.95 -2.84 -4.82
C LEU A 87 -1.03 -2.76 -6.03
N ARG A 88 -0.07 -3.69 -6.14
CA ARG A 88 0.83 -3.79 -7.28
C ARG A 88 0.11 -3.90 -8.62
N TYR A 89 -1.04 -4.55 -8.66
CA TYR A 89 -1.82 -4.76 -9.88
C TYR A 89 -2.98 -3.78 -10.04
N TRP A 90 -3.23 -2.93 -9.06
CA TRP A 90 -4.27 -1.89 -9.12
C TRP A 90 -3.75 -0.63 -9.81
N THR A 91 -4.64 0.23 -10.29
CA THR A 91 -4.23 1.59 -10.70
C THR A 91 -3.95 2.45 -9.46
N LEU A 92 -3.17 3.52 -9.61
CA LEU A 92 -2.87 4.41 -8.49
C LEU A 92 -4.14 5.06 -7.92
N ASP A 93 -5.09 5.45 -8.77
CA ASP A 93 -6.35 6.08 -8.34
C ASP A 93 -7.21 5.12 -7.50
N THR A 94 -7.37 3.87 -7.94
CA THR A 94 -8.11 2.85 -7.16
C THR A 94 -7.37 2.47 -5.87
N ALA A 95 -6.05 2.50 -5.87
CA ALA A 95 -5.28 2.26 -4.65
C ALA A 95 -5.40 3.43 -3.65
N LYS A 96 -5.51 4.68 -4.14
CA LYS A 96 -5.74 5.86 -3.30
C LYS A 96 -7.13 5.89 -2.66
N THR A 97 -8.15 5.29 -3.27
CA THR A 97 -9.45 5.17 -2.61
C THR A 97 -9.38 4.27 -1.37
N LEU A 98 -8.45 3.31 -1.33
CA LEU A 98 -8.24 2.46 -0.15
C LEU A 98 -7.55 3.20 1.01
N GLU A 99 -6.73 4.21 0.73
CA GLU A 99 -6.03 5.01 1.76
C GLU A 99 -7.01 5.71 2.72
N ASN A 100 -8.25 5.97 2.25
CA ASN A 100 -9.31 6.58 3.05
C ASN A 100 -10.16 5.57 3.84
N ASP A 101 -10.18 4.28 3.44
CA ASP A 101 -11.08 3.26 3.97
C ASP A 101 -10.35 1.89 4.10
N CYS A 102 -9.45 1.74 5.09
CA CYS A 102 -8.67 0.51 5.31
C CYS A 102 -9.47 -0.67 5.92
N SER A 103 -10.77 -0.81 5.64
CA SER A 103 -11.56 -1.98 6.04
C SER A 103 -12.28 -2.56 4.83
N VAL A 104 -11.84 -3.72 4.37
CA VAL A 104 -12.60 -4.50 3.39
C VAL A 104 -13.60 -5.35 4.17
N CYS A 105 -14.86 -4.96 4.17
CA CYS A 105 -15.94 -5.79 4.70
C CYS A 105 -16.05 -7.06 3.85
N VAL A 106 -16.01 -8.22 4.49
CA VAL A 106 -16.30 -9.49 3.84
C VAL A 106 -17.73 -9.84 4.22
N ASP A 107 -18.67 -9.76 3.28
CA ASP A 107 -19.99 -10.35 3.48
C ASP A 107 -19.82 -11.87 3.61
N MET A 108 -20.21 -12.41 4.77
CA MET A 108 -20.32 -13.86 5.02
C MET A 108 -21.71 -14.36 4.62
#